data_AF-A0A8T7D0K5-F1
#
_entry.id   AF-A0A8T7D0K5-F1
#
_cell.length_a   1.000
_cell.length_b   1.000
_cell.length_c   1.000
_cell.angle_alpha   90.00
_cell.angle_beta   90.00
_cell.angle_gamma   90.00
#
_symmetry.space_group_name_H-M   'P 1'
#
loop_
_entity.id
_entity.type
_entity.pdbx_description
1 polymer ?
#
loop_
_entity_poly.entity_id
_entity_poly.type
_entity_poly.pdbx_seq_one_letter_code
_entity_poly.pdbx_strand_id
1 'polypeptide(L)'
;MRTRNPSVLICVSADLELVFRRICDGGNAFGHWLPFEVVFVDKKQNLPGLQLADLVCHPIGRHLLNPQQKNRAYEVLEKKFWCDDGGKLEEYGLKTFP
;
A
#
# COMPACT_ATOMS: atom_id res chain seq x y z
N MET A 1 7.00 -20.75 -23.96
CA MET A 1 6.12 -19.64 -23.53
C MET A 1 6.86 -18.81 -22.50
N ARG A 2 7.27 -17.57 -22.83
CA ARG A 2 7.81 -16.65 -21.83
C ARG A 2 6.63 -16.20 -20.97
N THR A 3 6.51 -16.71 -19.74
CA THR A 3 5.66 -16.09 -18.72
C THR A 3 6.20 -14.69 -18.51
N ARG A 4 5.52 -13.66 -19.03
CA ARG A 4 5.85 -12.28 -18.68
C ARG A 4 5.63 -12.15 -17.18
N ASN A 5 6.65 -11.68 -16.46
CA ASN A 5 6.44 -11.31 -15.07
C ASN A 5 5.32 -10.27 -15.01
N PRO A 6 4.39 -10.38 -14.05
CA PRO A 6 3.35 -9.38 -13.87
C PRO A 6 4.01 -8.01 -13.65
N SER A 7 3.47 -6.98 -14.31
CA SER A 7 3.93 -5.60 -14.13
C SER A 7 3.03 -4.91 -13.11
N VAL A 8 3.64 -4.29 -12.10
CA VAL A 8 2.95 -3.46 -11.11
C VAL A 8 3.24 -2.00 -11.42
N LEU A 9 2.18 -1.24 -11.69
CA LEU A 9 2.28 0.18 -11.99
C LEU A 9 2.32 0.98 -10.70
N ILE A 10 3.34 1.82 -10.52
CA ILE A 10 3.50 2.68 -9.34
C ILE A 10 3.63 4.13 -9.78
N CYS A 11 2.85 5.01 -9.17
CA CYS A 11 2.82 6.44 -9.46
C CYS A 11 3.51 7.21 -8.32
N VAL A 12 4.82 7.44 -8.41
CA VAL A 12 5.64 8.07 -7.36
C VAL A 12 6.63 9.08 -7.94
N SER A 13 7.25 9.90 -7.09
CA SER A 13 8.35 10.79 -7.50
C SER A 13 9.64 10.01 -7.71
N ALA A 14 10.58 10.55 -8.49
CA ALA A 14 11.85 9.91 -8.82
C ALA A 14 12.63 9.45 -7.57
N ASP A 15 12.56 10.19 -6.47
CA ASP A 15 13.24 9.85 -5.21
C ASP A 15 12.69 8.57 -4.55
N LEU A 16 11.41 8.25 -4.78
CA LEU A 16 10.78 7.03 -4.26
C LEU A 16 11.05 5.80 -5.14
N GLU A 17 11.31 5.99 -6.43
CA GLU A 17 11.56 4.89 -7.36
C GLU A 17 12.74 4.01 -6.90
N LEU A 18 13.86 4.63 -6.53
CA LEU A 18 15.04 3.91 -6.05
C LEU A 18 14.75 3.08 -4.78
N VAL A 19 13.91 3.60 -3.89
CA VAL A 19 13.50 2.88 -2.67
C VAL A 19 12.67 1.66 -3.02
N PHE A 20 11.68 1.81 -3.90
CA PHE A 20 10.83 0.69 -4.33
C PHE A 20 11.61 -0.38 -5.08
N ARG A 21 12.58 0.01 -5.93
CA ARG A 21 13.47 -0.95 -6.59
C ARG A 21 14.26 -1.78 -5.57
N ARG A 22 14.86 -1.14 -4.55
CA ARG A 22 15.57 -1.85 -3.47
C ARG A 22 14.68 -2.83 -2.72
N ILE A 23 13.42 -2.45 -2.46
CA ILE A 23 12.43 -3.34 -1.82
C ILE A 23 12.17 -4.57 -2.69
N CYS A 24 12.03 -4.39 -4.02
CA CYS A 24 11.81 -5.50 -4.95
C CYS A 24 13.04 -6.42 -5.08
N ASP A 25 14.24 -5.86 -4.94
CA ASP A 25 15.52 -6.58 -5.01
C ASP A 25 15.87 -7.34 -3.71
N GLY A 26 14.94 -7.45 -2.77
CA GLY A 26 15.14 -8.19 -1.51
C GLY A 26 15.29 -7.32 -0.26
N GLY A 27 15.25 -6.00 -0.39
CA GLY A 27 15.16 -5.07 0.76
C GLY A 27 13.80 -5.04 1.46
N ASN A 28 12.96 -6.07 1.27
CA ASN A 28 11.68 -6.23 1.93
C ASN A 28 11.80 -7.12 3.18
N ALA A 29 10.75 -7.16 3.99
CA ALA A 29 10.72 -7.94 5.24
C ALA A 29 10.95 -9.45 5.05
N PHE A 30 10.73 -9.98 3.84
CA PHE A 30 10.95 -11.38 3.53
C PHE A 30 12.38 -11.68 3.05
N GLY A 31 13.18 -10.65 2.74
CA GLY A 31 14.52 -10.85 2.18
C GLY A 31 14.52 -11.50 0.80
N HIS A 32 13.40 -11.43 0.07
CA HIS A 32 13.20 -12.17 -1.18
C HIS A 32 13.06 -11.24 -2.36
N TRP A 33 13.50 -11.69 -3.54
CA TRP A 33 13.19 -11.00 -4.77
C TRP A 33 11.69 -11.11 -5.08
N LEU A 34 11.03 -9.97 -5.35
CA LEU A 34 9.60 -9.94 -5.67
C LEU A 34 9.37 -10.26 -7.15
N PRO A 35 8.48 -11.21 -7.52
CA PRO A 35 8.34 -11.71 -8.88
C PRO A 35 7.49 -10.82 -9.79
N PHE A 36 7.70 -9.52 -9.74
CA PHE A 36 7.03 -8.55 -10.60
C PHE A 36 7.97 -7.41 -10.99
N GLU A 37 7.68 -6.80 -12.14
CA GLU A 37 8.40 -5.61 -12.60
C GLU A 37 7.65 -4.35 -12.15
N VAL A 38 8.35 -3.44 -11.48
CA VAL A 38 7.79 -2.14 -11.13
C VAL A 38 7.96 -1.17 -12.29
N VAL A 39 6.84 -0.65 -12.77
CA VAL A 39 6.80 0.36 -13.84
C VAL A 39 6.37 1.68 -13.22
N PHE A 40 7.23 2.69 -13.34
CA PHE A 40 6.97 4.02 -12.84
C PHE A 40 6.32 4.90 -13.89
N VAL A 41 5.28 5.63 -13.47
CA VAL A 41 4.57 6.58 -14.32
C VAL A 41 4.47 7.93 -13.63
N ASP A 42 4.45 9.00 -14.44
CA ASP A 42 4.38 10.38 -13.96
C ASP A 42 3.09 10.61 -13.16
N LYS A 43 3.18 11.34 -12.05
CA LYS A 43 2.06 11.72 -11.17
C LYS A 43 0.92 12.43 -11.89
N LYS A 44 1.16 13.01 -13.06
CA LYS A 44 0.14 13.65 -13.92
C LYS A 44 -0.77 12.64 -14.63
N GLN A 45 -0.42 11.36 -14.65
CA GLN A 45 -1.25 10.33 -15.26
C GLN A 45 -2.48 10.05 -14.38
N ASN A 46 -3.67 10.14 -14.97
CA ASN A 46 -4.93 9.83 -14.29
C ASN A 46 -5.12 8.31 -14.23
N LEU A 47 -4.67 7.70 -13.13
CA LEU A 47 -4.83 6.28 -12.88
C LEU A 47 -6.00 6.03 -11.94
N PRO A 48 -7.02 5.25 -12.36
CA PRO A 48 -8.13 4.88 -11.49
C PRO A 48 -7.68 4.15 -10.21
N GLY A 49 -6.60 3.38 -10.29
CA GLY A 49 -6.04 2.66 -9.13
C GLY A 49 -5.48 3.60 -8.05
N LEU A 50 -4.90 4.73 -8.44
CA LEU A 50 -4.40 5.74 -7.49
C LEU A 50 -5.56 6.44 -6.78
N GLN A 51 -6.61 6.80 -7.53
CA GLN A 51 -7.83 7.39 -6.96
C GLN A 51 -8.52 6.44 -5.98
N LEU A 52 -8.56 5.14 -6.30
CA LEU A 52 -9.09 4.13 -5.39
C LEU A 52 -8.22 4.01 -4.13
N ALA A 53 -6.89 4.05 -4.27
CA ALA A 53 -5.99 4.05 -3.13
C ALA A 53 -6.24 5.26 -2.22
N ASP A 54 -6.42 6.46 -2.79
CA ASP A 54 -6.72 7.67 -2.02
C ASP A 54 -8.06 7.57 -1.26
N LEU A 55 -9.09 6.99 -1.88
CA LEU A 55 -10.39 6.75 -1.24
C LEU A 55 -10.29 5.80 -0.03
N VAL A 56 -9.35 4.86 -0.06
CA VAL A 56 -9.09 3.93 1.06
C VAL A 56 -8.18 4.57 2.11
N CYS A 57 -7.11 5.26 1.70
CA CYS A 57 -6.12 5.85 2.60
C CYS A 57 -6.69 7.00 3.45
N HIS A 58 -7.52 7.86 2.86
CA HIS A 58 -8.06 9.04 3.55
C HIS A 58 -8.83 8.71 4.85
N PRO A 59 -9.82 7.80 4.88
CA PRO A 59 -10.51 7.45 6.11
C PRO A 59 -9.61 6.77 7.15
N ILE A 60 -8.58 6.02 6.72
CA ILE A 60 -7.58 5.44 7.64
C ILE A 60 -6.78 6.55 8.33
N GLY A 61 -6.23 7.47 7.54
CA GLY A 61 -5.46 8.60 8.08
C GLY A 61 -6.29 9.47 9.03
N ARG A 62 -7.57 9.73 8.70
CA ARG A 62 -8.48 10.48 9.59
C ARG A 62 -8.72 9.76 10.91
N HIS A 63 -8.88 8.44 10.89
CA HIS A 63 -9.07 7.66 12.12
C HIS A 63 -7.82 7.69 12.99
N LEU A 64 -6.62 7.55 12.40
CA LEU A 64 -5.35 7.63 13.12
C LEU A 64 -5.12 9.01 13.75
N LEU A 65 -5.47 10.09 13.05
CA LEU A 65 -5.27 11.46 13.54
C LEU A 65 -6.30 11.87 14.61
N ASN A 66 -7.56 11.45 14.47
CA ASN A 66 -8.64 11.81 15.40
C ASN A 66 -9.51 10.57 15.73
N PRO A 67 -9.03 9.64 16.57
CA PRO A 67 -9.72 8.35 16.81
C PRO A 67 -11.12 8.49 17.44
N GLN A 68 -11.34 9.56 18.22
CA GLN A 68 -12.63 9.81 18.88
C GLN A 68 -13.71 10.30 17.90
N GLN A 69 -13.32 10.79 16.72
CA GLN A 69 -14.26 11.29 15.73
C GLN A 69 -14.89 10.12 14.97
N LYS A 70 -16.23 10.07 14.94
CA LYS A 70 -16.97 9.02 14.21
C LYS A 70 -16.57 8.98 12.73
N ASN A 71 -16.22 7.80 12.24
CA ASN A 71 -15.75 7.58 10.88
C ASN A 71 -16.32 6.29 10.28
N ARG A 72 -17.51 6.41 9.67
CA ARG A 72 -18.21 5.27 9.05
C ARG A 72 -17.42 4.60 7.94
N ALA A 73 -16.62 5.36 7.19
CA ALA A 73 -15.81 4.81 6.11
C ALA A 73 -14.71 3.91 6.68
N TYR A 74 -14.07 4.33 7.78
CA TYR A 74 -13.11 3.48 8.49
C TYR A 74 -13.79 2.22 9.06
N GLU A 75 -14.96 2.33 9.69
CA GLU A 75 -15.72 1.17 10.22
C GLU A 75 -16.02 0.09 9.15
N VAL A 76 -16.16 0.49 7.88
CA VAL A 76 -16.34 -0.45 6.76
C VAL A 76 -15.01 -1.06 6.30
N LEU A 77 -13.93 -0.27 6.29
CA LEU A 77 -12.61 -0.70 5.86
C LEU A 77 -11.94 -1.63 6.88
N GLU A 78 -12.10 -1.36 8.16
CA GLU A 78 -11.51 -2.13 9.26
C GLU A 78 -11.82 -3.63 9.15
N LYS A 79 -13.05 -3.96 8.73
CA LYS A 79 -13.51 -5.34 8.51
C LYS A 79 -12.80 -6.07 7.36
N LYS A 80 -12.06 -5.34 6.53
CA LYS A 80 -11.33 -5.86 5.36
C LYS A 80 -9.82 -5.92 5.60
N PHE A 81 -9.35 -5.43 6.74
CA PHE A 81 -7.94 -5.50 7.05
C PHE A 81 -7.52 -6.92 7.35
N TRP A 82 -6.27 -7.20 7.01
CA TRP A 82 -5.64 -8.44 7.38
C TRP A 82 -5.32 -8.40 8.88
N CYS A 83 -5.73 -9.42 9.61
CA CYS A 83 -5.42 -9.60 11.02
C CYS A 83 -4.68 -10.92 11.21
N ASP A 84 -3.99 -11.07 12.34
CA ASP A 84 -3.48 -12.36 12.76
C ASP A 84 -4.61 -13.34 13.17
N ASP A 85 -4.24 -14.56 13.52
CA ASP A 85 -5.18 -15.61 13.97
C ASP A 85 -5.95 -15.22 15.27
N GLY A 86 -5.45 -14.22 16.00
CA GLY A 86 -6.07 -13.66 17.21
C GLY A 86 -6.91 -12.40 16.95
N GLY A 87 -7.02 -11.94 15.69
CA GLY A 87 -7.75 -10.73 15.33
C GLY A 87 -6.98 -9.43 15.57
N LYS A 88 -5.68 -9.49 15.87
CA LYS A 88 -4.83 -8.31 16.03
C LYS A 88 -4.57 -7.65 14.68
N LEU A 89 -4.89 -6.36 14.62
CA LEU A 89 -4.73 -5.53 13.43
C LEU A 89 -3.35 -4.84 13.36
N GLU A 90 -2.90 -4.32 14.49
CA GLU A 90 -1.67 -3.53 14.61
C GLU A 90 -0.46 -4.39 14.24
N GLU A 91 0.46 -3.82 13.44
CA GLU A 91 1.64 -4.50 12.87
C GLU A 91 1.36 -5.50 11.75
N TYR A 92 0.10 -5.86 11.52
CA TYR A 92 -0.35 -6.72 10.42
C TYR A 92 -1.00 -5.87 9.31
N GLY A 93 -2.33 -5.73 9.35
CA GLY A 93 -3.09 -4.97 8.36
C GLY A 93 -3.01 -3.46 8.51
N LEU A 94 -2.57 -2.95 9.67
CA LEU A 94 -2.34 -1.52 9.88
C LEU A 94 -1.01 -1.30 10.61
N LYS A 95 -0.07 -0.65 9.94
CA LYS A 95 1.24 -0.33 10.50
C LYS A 95 1.53 1.16 10.38
N THR A 96 1.88 1.78 11.51
CA THR A 96 2.22 3.19 11.61
C THR A 96 3.72 3.35 11.82
N PHE A 97 4.37 4.16 10.99
CA PHE A 97 5.78 4.48 11.09
C PHE A 97 5.94 5.95 11.55
N PRO A 98 7.00 6.28 12.30
CA PRO A 98 7.34 7.66 12.65
C PRO A 98 7.70 8.51 11.42
#